data_AF-A0A1F4GAF5-F1
#
_entry.id   AF-A0A1F4GAF5-F1
#
_cell.length_a   1.000
_cell.length_b   1.000
_cell.length_c   1.000
_cell.angle_alpha   90.00
_cell.angle_beta   90.00
_cell.angle_gamma   90.00
#
_symmetry.space_group_name_H-M   'P 1'
#
loop_
_entity.id
_entity.type
_entity.pdbx_description
1 polymer ?
#
loop_
_entity_poly.entity_id
_entity_poly.type
_entity_poly.pdbx_seq_one_letter_code
_entity_poly.pdbx_strand_id
1 'polypeptide(L)'
;MSSTSWHDPAAPDPFSAWHGVHARVAHLLRHPADAAFFIGELDAVTEVILRTVDAAPEASLFEMIYGEEIAGYAVAHSLQTAFVTALVAQRMGWTLRDRQTLVKASLTMNIAMLDLQDTLVRQPTPPTLKQRQDIDSHPQRGRDMLAAIGITDEALLHTVAHHHVTPGGHALPADRSGLSPLACLVHYADVYLAKLSPRATRGAIAINVAARELQTSAGGASNPYVTAIVQEMGIYPPGTFVKLRNGDTAIVLRRGATPDTPLVSTLLRADGTPYLMTQRTDTTEPDHKVVAALPRGLVMLTLNRRRLYDQVEA
;
A
#
# COMPACT_ATOMS: atom_id res chain seq x y z
N MET A 1 13.42 1.67 -18.31
CA MET A 1 13.29 3.14 -18.37
C MET A 1 12.06 3.45 -19.20
N SER A 2 10.91 3.66 -18.55
CA SER A 2 9.72 4.24 -19.19
C SER A 2 9.60 5.65 -18.62
N SER A 3 9.76 6.64 -19.49
CA SER A 3 9.42 8.04 -19.21
C SER A 3 7.90 8.15 -19.36
N THR A 4 7.17 7.74 -18.33
CA THR A 4 5.72 7.91 -18.25
C THR A 4 5.46 9.32 -17.74
N SER A 5 5.24 10.26 -18.65
CA SER A 5 4.83 11.60 -18.27
C SER A 5 3.43 11.54 -17.66
N TRP A 6 3.30 11.91 -16.39
CA TRP A 6 2.01 12.02 -15.68
C TRP A 6 1.09 13.10 -16.29
N HIS A 7 1.60 13.84 -17.29
CA HIS A 7 0.88 14.82 -18.11
C HIS A 7 0.21 14.23 -19.37
N ASP A 8 0.14 12.90 -19.54
CA ASP A 8 -0.80 12.34 -20.51
C ASP A 8 -2.22 12.83 -20.15
N PRO A 9 -2.84 13.72 -20.95
CA PRO A 9 -4.15 14.29 -20.62
C PRO A 9 -5.25 13.23 -20.59
N ALA A 10 -5.00 12.05 -21.17
CA ALA A 10 -5.90 10.91 -21.20
C ALA A 10 -5.71 9.95 -20.01
N ALA A 11 -4.59 10.06 -19.28
CA ALA A 11 -4.32 9.27 -18.09
C ALA A 11 -5.02 9.88 -16.85
N PRO A 12 -5.56 9.07 -15.92
CA PRO A 12 -6.12 9.60 -14.69
C PRO A 12 -5.02 10.27 -13.86
N ASP A 13 -5.24 11.52 -13.46
CA ASP A 13 -4.34 12.20 -12.53
C ASP A 13 -4.25 11.40 -11.21
N PRO A 14 -3.07 10.86 -10.84
CA PRO A 14 -2.96 9.93 -9.73
C PRO A 14 -3.38 10.54 -8.39
N PHE A 15 -3.15 11.85 -8.21
CA PHE A 15 -3.50 12.59 -7.00
C PHE A 15 -5.02 12.72 -6.82
N SER A 16 -5.72 13.15 -7.87
CA SER A 16 -7.18 13.26 -7.88
C SER A 16 -7.86 11.88 -7.88
N ALA A 17 -7.29 10.91 -8.60
CA ALA A 17 -7.79 9.53 -8.64
C ALA A 17 -7.76 8.92 -7.24
N TRP A 18 -6.64 9.06 -6.51
CA TRP A 18 -6.53 8.57 -5.14
C TRP A 18 -7.56 9.20 -4.21
N HIS A 19 -7.70 10.53 -4.24
CA HIS A 19 -8.65 11.23 -3.38
C HIS A 19 -10.11 10.81 -3.67
N GLY A 20 -10.49 10.70 -4.94
CA GLY A 20 -11.83 10.25 -5.34
C GLY A 20 -12.11 8.80 -4.96
N VAL A 21 -11.10 7.92 -5.08
CA VAL A 21 -11.23 6.49 -4.78
C VAL A 21 -11.44 6.24 -3.28
N HIS A 22 -10.85 7.03 -2.38
CA HIS A 22 -11.07 6.89 -0.93
C HIS A 22 -12.53 6.97 -0.52
N ALA A 23 -13.22 8.05 -0.92
CA ALA A 23 -14.63 8.25 -0.58
C ALA A 23 -15.54 7.17 -1.19
N ARG A 24 -15.25 6.78 -2.44
CA ARG A 24 -15.97 5.73 -3.16
C ARG A 24 -15.84 4.37 -2.47
N VAL A 25 -14.62 3.96 -2.12
CA VAL A 25 -14.38 2.70 -1.40
C VAL A 25 -14.93 2.74 0.01
N ALA A 26 -14.84 3.86 0.71
CA ALA A 26 -15.47 4.02 2.03
C ALA A 26 -16.98 3.79 1.95
N HIS A 27 -17.65 4.38 0.95
CA HIS A 27 -19.07 4.20 0.73
C HIS A 27 -19.39 2.74 0.39
N LEU A 28 -18.70 2.17 -0.60
CA LEU A 28 -18.84 0.79 -1.07
C LEU A 28 -18.74 -0.22 0.08
N LEU A 29 -17.69 -0.13 0.89
CA LEU A 29 -17.40 -1.10 1.94
C LEU A 29 -18.32 -0.96 3.16
N ARG A 30 -18.81 0.25 3.45
CA ARG A 30 -19.68 0.51 4.61
C ARG A 30 -21.18 0.38 4.31
N HIS A 31 -21.59 0.38 3.03
CA HIS A 31 -22.99 0.31 2.63
C HIS A 31 -23.27 -0.77 1.56
N PRO A 32 -22.97 -2.06 1.84
CA PRO A 32 -23.04 -3.11 0.83
C PRO A 32 -24.47 -3.62 0.48
N ALA A 33 -25.50 -2.78 0.61
CA ALA A 33 -26.90 -3.23 0.58
C ALA A 33 -27.49 -3.40 -0.85
N ASP A 34 -26.98 -2.67 -1.83
CA ASP A 34 -27.42 -2.77 -3.23
C ASP A 34 -26.40 -3.57 -4.04
N ALA A 35 -26.78 -4.78 -4.46
CA ALA A 35 -25.97 -5.71 -5.23
C ALA A 35 -25.45 -5.12 -6.55
N ALA A 36 -26.34 -4.51 -7.34
CA ALA A 36 -25.99 -4.01 -8.67
C ALA A 36 -25.03 -2.82 -8.56
N PHE A 37 -25.31 -1.91 -7.61
CA PHE A 37 -24.41 -0.82 -7.30
C PHE A 37 -23.06 -1.32 -6.80
N PHE A 38 -23.04 -2.24 -5.83
CA PHE A 38 -21.81 -2.74 -5.22
C PHE A 38 -20.88 -3.37 -6.26
N ILE A 39 -21.41 -4.24 -7.13
CA ILE A 39 -20.63 -4.92 -8.17
C ILE A 39 -20.08 -3.91 -9.18
N GLY A 40 -20.95 -3.03 -9.70
CA GLY A 40 -20.53 -2.02 -10.69
C GLY A 40 -19.49 -1.04 -10.13
N GLU A 41 -19.65 -0.64 -8.88
CA GLU A 41 -18.73 0.29 -8.22
C GLU A 41 -17.39 -0.38 -7.86
N LEU A 42 -17.41 -1.64 -7.42
CA LEU A 42 -16.20 -2.44 -7.21
C LEU A 42 -15.40 -2.60 -8.51
N ASP A 43 -16.08 -2.85 -9.63
CA ASP A 43 -15.46 -2.95 -10.96
C ASP A 43 -14.86 -1.61 -11.39
N ALA A 44 -15.61 -0.52 -11.25
CA ALA A 44 -15.16 0.82 -11.62
C ALA A 44 -13.94 1.28 -10.80
N VAL A 45 -13.94 1.04 -9.48
CA VAL A 45 -12.79 1.34 -8.63
C VAL A 45 -11.59 0.47 -9.03
N THR A 46 -11.82 -0.83 -9.30
CA THR A 46 -10.76 -1.74 -9.73
C THR A 46 -10.06 -1.25 -10.99
N GLU A 47 -10.84 -0.79 -11.98
CA GLU A 47 -10.29 -0.23 -13.22
C GLU A 47 -9.44 1.02 -12.95
N VAL A 48 -9.93 1.95 -12.11
CA VAL A 48 -9.19 3.15 -11.74
C VAL A 48 -7.85 2.80 -11.09
N ILE A 49 -7.85 1.87 -10.12
CA ILE A 49 -6.63 1.42 -9.44
C ILE A 49 -5.63 0.85 -10.46
N LEU A 50 -6.06 -0.08 -11.31
CA LEU A 50 -5.18 -0.72 -12.29
C LEU A 50 -4.61 0.30 -13.30
N ARG A 51 -5.45 1.19 -13.83
CA ARG A 51 -5.00 2.24 -14.76
C ARG A 51 -4.01 3.19 -14.12
N THR A 52 -4.25 3.59 -12.88
CA THR A 52 -3.36 4.50 -12.14
C THR A 52 -2.02 3.84 -11.80
N VAL A 53 -2.02 2.55 -11.40
CA VAL A 53 -0.79 1.77 -11.19
C VAL A 53 0.02 1.64 -12.49
N ASP A 54 -0.65 1.35 -13.61
CA ASP A 54 0.02 1.13 -14.91
C ASP A 54 0.58 2.43 -15.51
N ALA A 55 -0.17 3.53 -15.42
CA ALA A 55 0.25 4.82 -15.97
C ALA A 55 1.25 5.54 -15.07
N ALA A 56 1.13 5.37 -13.75
CA ALA A 56 1.72 6.26 -12.78
C ALA A 56 2.17 5.54 -11.48
N PRO A 57 3.09 4.56 -11.53
CA PRO A 57 3.44 3.77 -10.35
C PRO A 57 4.14 4.57 -9.24
N GLU A 58 5.05 5.49 -9.55
CA GLU A 58 5.77 6.26 -8.51
C GLU A 58 4.83 7.24 -7.78
N ALA A 59 3.99 7.98 -8.51
CA ALA A 59 3.00 8.87 -7.90
C ALA A 59 1.93 8.09 -7.12
N SER A 60 1.53 6.90 -7.59
CA SER A 60 0.62 6.02 -6.85
C SER A 60 1.22 5.57 -5.52
N LEU A 61 2.49 5.12 -5.53
CA LEU A 61 3.22 4.78 -4.31
C LEU A 61 3.36 5.99 -3.38
N PHE A 62 3.62 7.17 -3.95
CA PHE A 62 3.70 8.41 -3.18
C PHE A 62 2.39 8.69 -2.45
N GLU A 63 1.25 8.67 -3.15
CA GLU A 63 -0.05 8.90 -2.52
C GLU A 63 -0.41 7.82 -1.50
N MET A 64 0.01 6.57 -1.76
CA MET A 64 -0.21 5.47 -0.83
C MET A 64 0.54 5.68 0.50
N ILE A 65 1.79 6.16 0.45
CA ILE A 65 2.68 6.33 1.60
C ILE A 65 2.46 7.69 2.29
N TYR A 66 2.32 8.76 1.52
CA TYR A 66 2.18 10.13 2.00
C TYR A 66 0.71 10.58 2.17
N GLY A 67 -0.25 9.96 1.49
CA GLY A 67 -1.65 10.36 1.52
C GLY A 67 -2.25 10.33 2.93
N GLU A 68 -3.34 11.08 3.13
CA GLU A 68 -4.06 11.11 4.40
C GLU A 68 -5.02 9.92 4.52
N GLU A 69 -5.23 9.44 5.75
CA GLU A 69 -6.23 8.42 6.08
C GLU A 69 -7.63 9.08 6.21
N ILE A 70 -8.20 9.51 5.09
CA ILE A 70 -9.42 10.34 5.06
C ILE A 70 -10.66 9.59 5.59
N ALA A 71 -10.71 8.26 5.40
CA ALA A 71 -11.89 7.42 5.71
C ALA A 71 -11.66 6.39 6.84
N GLY A 72 -10.63 6.61 7.65
CA GLY A 72 -10.20 5.67 8.70
C GLY A 72 -9.20 4.64 8.19
N TYR A 73 -8.60 3.93 9.15
CA TYR A 73 -7.52 2.99 8.92
C TYR A 73 -7.98 1.81 8.05
N ALA A 74 -9.16 1.24 8.33
CA ALA A 74 -9.62 0.05 7.63
C ALA A 74 -9.76 0.27 6.10
N VAL A 75 -10.36 1.41 5.71
CA VAL A 75 -10.51 1.77 4.29
C VAL A 75 -9.17 2.07 3.64
N ALA A 76 -8.31 2.83 4.33
CA ALA A 76 -6.97 3.14 3.83
C ALA A 76 -6.16 1.85 3.61
N HIS A 77 -6.21 0.92 4.56
CA HIS A 77 -5.51 -0.37 4.50
C HIS A 77 -6.02 -1.25 3.36
N SER A 78 -7.34 -1.34 3.15
CA SER A 78 -7.92 -2.04 1.99
C SER A 78 -7.41 -1.47 0.66
N LEU A 79 -7.37 -0.13 0.53
CA LEU A 79 -6.84 0.53 -0.66
C LEU A 79 -5.36 0.25 -0.84
N GLN A 80 -4.54 0.49 0.17
CA GLN A 80 -3.10 0.22 0.13
C GLN A 80 -2.82 -1.23 -0.28
N THR A 81 -3.58 -2.19 0.27
CA THR A 81 -3.44 -3.62 -0.09
C THR A 81 -3.77 -3.84 -1.55
N ALA A 82 -4.86 -3.27 -2.05
CA ALA A 82 -5.24 -3.37 -3.47
C ALA A 82 -4.17 -2.79 -4.41
N PHE A 83 -3.58 -1.65 -4.06
CA PHE A 83 -2.51 -1.02 -4.85
C PHE A 83 -1.21 -1.82 -4.82
N VAL A 84 -0.73 -2.25 -3.64
CA VAL A 84 0.49 -3.06 -3.52
C VAL A 84 0.33 -4.38 -4.27
N THR A 85 -0.81 -5.05 -4.11
CA THR A 85 -1.05 -6.34 -4.79
C THR A 85 -1.13 -6.16 -6.30
N ALA A 86 -1.77 -5.11 -6.82
CA ALA A 86 -1.79 -4.79 -8.25
C ALA A 86 -0.39 -4.54 -8.84
N LEU A 87 0.44 -3.78 -8.13
CA LEU A 87 1.81 -3.44 -8.53
C LEU A 87 2.70 -4.70 -8.54
N VAL A 88 2.62 -5.51 -7.49
CA VAL A 88 3.41 -6.75 -7.37
C VAL A 88 2.99 -7.79 -8.40
N ALA A 89 1.68 -7.95 -8.64
CA ALA A 89 1.18 -8.88 -9.65
C ALA A 89 1.64 -8.50 -11.07
N GLN A 90 1.70 -7.20 -11.38
CA GLN A 90 2.27 -6.72 -12.64
C GLN A 90 3.75 -7.11 -12.78
N ARG A 91 4.55 -6.90 -11.73
CA ARG A 91 5.96 -7.34 -11.70
C ARG A 91 6.10 -8.84 -11.93
N MET A 92 5.23 -9.63 -11.31
CA MET A 92 5.23 -11.09 -11.41
C MET A 92 4.66 -11.60 -12.74
N GLY A 93 4.25 -10.72 -13.66
CA GLY A 93 3.75 -11.07 -14.99
C GLY A 93 2.36 -11.71 -14.98
N TRP A 94 1.54 -11.41 -13.97
CA TRP A 94 0.20 -11.98 -13.85
C TRP A 94 -0.76 -11.38 -14.88
N THR A 95 -1.77 -12.14 -15.26
CA THR A 95 -2.73 -11.72 -16.27
C THR A 95 -3.58 -10.55 -15.77
N LEU A 96 -4.16 -9.75 -16.69
CA LEU A 96 -5.09 -8.69 -16.31
C LEU A 96 -6.26 -9.22 -15.47
N ARG A 97 -6.76 -10.42 -15.81
CA ARG A 97 -7.84 -11.07 -15.06
C ARG A 97 -7.42 -11.36 -13.62
N ASP A 98 -6.25 -11.95 -13.41
CA ASP A 98 -5.74 -12.23 -12.07
C ASP A 98 -5.54 -10.94 -11.27
N ARG A 99 -5.00 -9.89 -11.90
CA ARG A 99 -4.85 -8.56 -11.29
C ARG A 99 -6.20 -7.95 -10.90
N GLN A 100 -7.24 -8.08 -11.73
CA GLN A 100 -8.59 -7.62 -11.40
C GLN A 100 -9.16 -8.36 -10.19
N THR A 101 -9.10 -9.71 -10.18
CA THR A 101 -9.56 -10.52 -9.05
C THR A 101 -8.80 -10.16 -7.77
N LEU A 102 -7.49 -9.97 -7.87
CA LEU A 102 -6.62 -9.61 -6.75
C LEU A 102 -6.98 -8.25 -6.14
N VAL A 103 -7.20 -7.22 -6.96
CA VAL A 103 -7.61 -5.89 -6.50
C VAL A 103 -8.95 -5.97 -5.78
N LYS A 104 -9.95 -6.65 -6.38
CA LYS A 104 -11.28 -6.80 -5.76
C LYS A 104 -11.21 -7.55 -4.44
N ALA A 105 -10.44 -8.64 -4.39
CA ALA A 105 -10.26 -9.41 -3.16
C ALA A 105 -9.56 -8.59 -2.08
N SER A 106 -8.49 -7.86 -2.42
CA SER A 106 -7.76 -6.99 -1.46
C SER A 106 -8.62 -5.87 -0.89
N LEU A 107 -9.50 -5.25 -1.71
CA LEU A 107 -10.42 -4.22 -1.24
C LEU A 107 -11.43 -4.78 -0.22
N THR A 108 -11.89 -6.02 -0.44
CA THR A 108 -13.04 -6.59 0.26
C THR A 108 -12.71 -7.64 1.32
N MET A 109 -11.45 -8.10 1.42
CA MET A 109 -11.05 -9.18 2.33
C MET A 109 -11.44 -8.94 3.79
N ASN A 110 -11.39 -7.68 4.24
CA ASN A 110 -11.68 -7.26 5.60
C ASN A 110 -13.11 -6.73 5.80
N ILE A 111 -14.02 -6.85 4.81
CA ILE A 111 -15.35 -6.23 4.83
C ILE A 111 -16.16 -6.58 6.08
N ALA A 112 -15.96 -7.80 6.61
CA ALA A 112 -16.66 -8.30 7.77
C ALA A 112 -16.07 -7.84 9.12
N MET A 113 -14.99 -7.06 9.12
CA MET A 113 -14.33 -6.58 10.33
C MET A 113 -13.84 -5.12 10.27
N LEU A 114 -14.32 -4.30 9.34
CA LEU A 114 -13.84 -2.92 9.14
C LEU A 114 -13.89 -2.08 10.42
N ASP A 115 -15.04 -2.04 11.11
CA ASP A 115 -15.19 -1.23 12.33
C ASP A 115 -14.34 -1.77 13.49
N LEU A 116 -14.18 -3.09 13.55
CA LEU A 116 -13.28 -3.72 14.51
C LEU A 116 -11.82 -3.36 14.20
N GLN A 117 -11.42 -3.35 12.93
CA GLN A 117 -10.08 -2.97 12.50
C GLN A 117 -9.75 -1.52 12.86
N ASP A 118 -10.69 -0.60 12.64
CA ASP A 118 -10.60 0.80 13.08
C ASP A 118 -10.52 0.92 14.62
N THR A 119 -11.21 0.05 15.36
CA THR A 119 -11.12 0.02 16.82
C THR A 119 -9.75 -0.47 17.28
N LEU A 120 -9.26 -1.57 16.71
CA LEU A 120 -8.03 -2.24 17.09
C LEU A 120 -6.78 -1.38 16.83
N VAL A 121 -6.78 -0.54 15.80
CA VAL A 121 -5.63 0.34 15.53
C VAL A 121 -5.43 1.38 16.66
N ARG A 122 -6.51 1.79 17.31
CA ARG A 122 -6.53 2.76 18.43
C ARG A 122 -6.48 2.09 19.80
N GLN A 123 -6.55 0.76 19.86
CA GLN A 123 -6.64 0.02 21.12
C GLN A 123 -5.25 -0.19 21.75
N PRO A 124 -5.00 0.28 22.99
CA PRO A 124 -3.73 0.09 23.68
C PRO A 124 -3.59 -1.30 24.33
N THR A 125 -4.69 -2.04 24.47
CA THR A 125 -4.73 -3.36 25.08
C THR A 125 -4.78 -4.48 24.04
N PRO A 126 -4.32 -5.71 24.36
CA PRO A 126 -4.52 -6.86 23.50
C PRO A 126 -6.00 -7.10 23.15
N PRO A 127 -6.32 -7.70 21.98
CA PRO A 127 -7.70 -8.05 21.63
C PRO A 127 -8.34 -8.95 22.68
N THR A 128 -9.60 -8.69 23.02
CA THR A 128 -10.41 -9.57 23.88
C THR A 128 -10.69 -10.90 23.19
N LEU A 129 -11.17 -11.90 23.93
CA LEU A 129 -11.57 -13.19 23.35
C LEU A 129 -12.61 -13.04 22.24
N LYS A 130 -13.60 -12.16 22.42
CA LYS A 130 -14.61 -11.88 21.41
C LYS A 130 -14.00 -11.22 20.16
N GLN A 131 -13.14 -10.21 20.35
CA GLN A 131 -12.44 -9.58 19.23
C GLN A 131 -11.54 -10.58 18.48
N ARG A 132 -10.88 -11.50 19.20
CA ARG A 132 -10.09 -12.58 18.59
C ARG A 132 -10.97 -13.48 17.71
N GLN A 133 -12.10 -13.94 18.23
CA GLN A 133 -13.06 -14.74 17.45
C GLN A 133 -13.58 -13.99 16.22
N ASP A 134 -13.83 -12.68 16.35
CA ASP A 134 -14.29 -11.86 15.23
C ASP A 134 -13.19 -11.70 14.17
N ILE A 135 -11.93 -11.53 14.57
CA ILE A 135 -10.76 -11.54 13.67
C ILE A 135 -10.62 -12.90 13.00
N ASP A 136 -10.68 -14.00 13.74
CA ASP A 136 -10.41 -15.33 13.18
C ASP A 136 -11.51 -15.77 12.20
N SER A 137 -12.75 -15.37 12.45
CA SER A 137 -13.90 -15.71 11.59
C SER A 137 -14.14 -14.74 10.43
N HIS A 138 -13.48 -13.58 10.41
CA HIS A 138 -13.77 -12.55 9.41
C HIS A 138 -13.56 -12.97 7.95
N PRO A 139 -12.58 -13.82 7.57
CA PRO A 139 -12.38 -14.17 6.17
C PRO A 139 -13.60 -14.91 5.63
N GLN A 140 -14.11 -15.86 6.41
CA GLN A 140 -15.28 -16.66 6.06
C GLN A 140 -16.56 -15.82 6.07
N ARG A 141 -16.75 -14.97 7.09
CA ARG A 141 -17.89 -14.04 7.13
C ARG A 141 -17.87 -13.06 5.95
N GLY A 142 -16.69 -12.57 5.57
CA GLY A 142 -16.50 -11.68 4.42
C GLY A 142 -16.87 -12.37 3.11
N ARG A 143 -16.43 -13.61 2.90
CA ARG A 143 -16.85 -14.45 1.77
C ARG A 143 -18.38 -14.57 1.70
N ASP A 144 -19.01 -14.91 2.82
CA ASP A 144 -20.46 -15.11 2.87
C ASP A 144 -21.25 -13.82 2.62
N MET A 145 -20.77 -12.68 3.14
CA MET A 145 -21.33 -11.37 2.83
C MET A 145 -21.26 -11.07 1.33
N LEU A 146 -20.08 -11.24 0.70
CA LEU A 146 -19.91 -10.95 -0.73
C LEU A 146 -20.77 -11.85 -1.61
N ALA A 147 -20.86 -13.14 -1.29
CA ALA A 147 -21.73 -14.08 -1.98
C ALA A 147 -23.22 -13.67 -1.85
N ALA A 148 -23.65 -13.24 -0.67
CA ALA A 148 -25.03 -12.77 -0.44
C ALA A 148 -25.37 -11.48 -1.21
N ILE A 149 -24.37 -10.65 -1.52
CA ILE A 149 -24.49 -9.44 -2.35
C ILE A 149 -24.48 -9.78 -3.86
N GLY A 150 -24.27 -11.05 -4.23
CA GLY A 150 -24.33 -11.50 -5.62
C GLY A 150 -22.98 -11.56 -6.33
N ILE A 151 -21.86 -11.49 -5.61
CA ILE A 151 -20.54 -11.80 -6.19
C ILE A 151 -20.48 -13.30 -6.49
N THR A 152 -20.20 -13.66 -7.74
CA THR A 152 -20.11 -15.06 -8.21
C THR A 152 -18.71 -15.47 -8.69
N ASP A 153 -17.72 -14.57 -8.58
CA ASP A 153 -16.33 -14.91 -8.91
C ASP A 153 -15.73 -15.80 -7.80
N GLU A 154 -15.68 -17.10 -8.07
CA GLU A 154 -15.14 -18.10 -7.13
C GLU A 154 -13.68 -17.84 -6.75
N ALA A 155 -12.86 -17.29 -7.65
CA ALA A 155 -11.47 -16.98 -7.34
C ALA A 155 -11.38 -15.81 -6.35
N LEU A 156 -12.25 -14.79 -6.51
CA LEU A 156 -12.38 -13.69 -5.56
C LEU A 156 -12.84 -14.21 -4.19
N LEU A 157 -13.95 -14.96 -4.16
CA LEU A 157 -14.53 -15.49 -2.91
C LEU A 157 -13.54 -16.41 -2.19
N HIS A 158 -12.88 -17.31 -2.91
CA HIS A 158 -11.84 -18.16 -2.35
C HIS A 158 -10.68 -17.35 -1.77
N THR A 159 -10.24 -16.31 -2.48
CA THR A 159 -9.14 -15.45 -2.01
C THR A 159 -9.52 -14.73 -0.73
N VAL A 160 -10.72 -14.15 -0.65
CA VAL A 160 -11.25 -13.52 0.58
C VAL A 160 -11.32 -14.52 1.73
N ALA A 161 -11.81 -15.74 1.51
CA ALA A 161 -11.92 -16.75 2.57
C ALA A 161 -10.56 -17.26 3.09
N HIS A 162 -9.51 -17.22 2.27
CA HIS A 162 -8.23 -17.87 2.56
C HIS A 162 -7.03 -16.92 2.60
N HIS A 163 -7.24 -15.60 2.69
CA HIS A 163 -6.15 -14.63 2.71
C HIS A 163 -5.30 -14.68 3.99
N HIS A 164 -5.66 -15.48 5.00
CA HIS A 164 -4.80 -15.82 6.14
C HIS A 164 -4.00 -17.10 5.85
N VAL A 165 -2.92 -17.00 5.08
CA VAL A 165 -2.18 -18.18 4.60
C VAL A 165 -1.23 -18.74 5.66
N THR A 166 -0.54 -17.88 6.40
CA THR A 166 0.37 -18.29 7.47
C THR A 166 0.15 -17.43 8.71
N PRO A 167 0.34 -17.97 9.93
CA PRO A 167 0.31 -17.14 11.13
C PRO A 167 1.31 -16.00 10.96
N GLY A 168 0.92 -14.73 11.15
CA GLY A 168 1.83 -13.58 11.20
C GLY A 168 2.82 -13.38 10.02
N GLY A 169 2.57 -13.98 8.85
CA GLY A 169 3.45 -13.87 7.68
C GLY A 169 4.73 -14.72 7.74
N HIS A 170 4.73 -15.83 8.48
CA HIS A 170 5.84 -16.80 8.47
C HIS A 170 6.00 -17.51 7.11
N ALA A 171 7.04 -18.35 7.00
CA ALA A 171 7.37 -19.17 5.83
C ALA A 171 6.15 -19.85 5.21
N LEU A 172 6.09 -19.85 3.87
CA LEU A 172 5.22 -20.76 3.15
C LEU A 172 5.61 -22.22 3.48
N PRO A 173 4.62 -23.12 3.58
CA PRO A 173 4.90 -24.55 3.67
C PRO A 173 5.67 -25.06 2.44
N ALA A 174 6.37 -26.19 2.61
CA ALA A 174 7.12 -26.83 1.53
C ALA A 174 6.17 -27.35 0.44
N ASP A 175 5.06 -27.98 0.83
CA ASP A 175 3.97 -28.29 -0.07
C ASP A 175 3.06 -27.07 -0.24
N ARG A 176 2.92 -26.63 -1.49
CA ARG A 176 2.12 -25.46 -1.88
C ARG A 176 0.99 -25.82 -2.84
N SER A 177 0.78 -27.11 -3.12
CA SER A 177 -0.17 -27.59 -4.13
C SER A 177 -1.62 -27.16 -3.84
N GLY A 178 -1.98 -26.98 -2.58
CA GLY A 178 -3.29 -26.50 -2.14
C GLY A 178 -3.39 -24.99 -1.90
N LEU A 179 -2.33 -24.21 -2.11
CA LEU A 179 -2.35 -22.78 -1.83
C LEU A 179 -2.73 -21.97 -3.07
N SER A 180 -3.71 -21.08 -2.91
CA SER A 180 -4.05 -20.09 -3.94
C SER A 180 -2.95 -19.02 -4.04
N PRO A 181 -2.34 -18.81 -5.23
CA PRO A 181 -1.36 -17.75 -5.42
C PRO A 181 -1.92 -16.35 -5.11
N LEU A 182 -3.20 -16.10 -5.44
CA LEU A 182 -3.89 -14.85 -5.14
C LEU A 182 -3.95 -14.64 -3.62
N ALA A 183 -4.39 -15.65 -2.87
CA ALA A 183 -4.48 -15.58 -1.41
C ALA A 183 -3.11 -15.37 -0.76
N CYS A 184 -2.06 -16.03 -1.27
CA CYS A 184 -0.70 -15.81 -0.79
C CYS A 184 -0.25 -14.36 -0.99
N LEU A 185 -0.45 -13.76 -2.16
CA LEU A 185 -0.03 -12.39 -2.39
C LEU A 185 -0.81 -11.40 -1.52
N VAL A 186 -2.13 -11.58 -1.39
CA VAL A 186 -2.96 -10.76 -0.48
C VAL A 186 -2.47 -10.88 0.96
N HIS A 187 -2.22 -12.10 1.44
CA HIS A 187 -1.72 -12.37 2.79
C HIS A 187 -0.43 -11.61 3.12
N TYR A 188 0.59 -11.75 2.26
CA TYR A 188 1.89 -11.13 2.54
C TYR A 188 1.86 -9.61 2.35
N ALA A 189 1.00 -9.09 1.47
CA ALA A 189 0.75 -7.64 1.36
C ALA A 189 0.04 -7.08 2.60
N ASP A 190 -1.00 -7.77 3.09
CA ASP A 190 -1.74 -7.42 4.31
C ASP A 190 -0.82 -7.36 5.53
N VAL A 191 -0.04 -8.42 5.77
CA VAL A 191 0.93 -8.48 6.88
C VAL A 191 1.97 -7.37 6.78
N TYR A 192 2.47 -7.10 5.58
CA TYR A 192 3.45 -6.04 5.34
C TYR A 192 2.88 -4.64 5.65
N LEU A 193 1.70 -4.30 5.11
CA LEU A 193 1.06 -3.01 5.31
C LEU A 193 0.59 -2.80 6.75
N ALA A 194 0.11 -3.88 7.39
CA ALA A 194 -0.25 -3.88 8.80
C ALA A 194 0.96 -3.59 9.69
N LYS A 195 2.21 -3.83 9.23
CA LYS A 195 3.47 -3.47 9.92
C LYS A 195 3.86 -1.99 9.76
N LEU A 196 3.50 -1.36 8.65
CA LEU A 196 3.81 0.04 8.38
C LEU A 196 2.91 0.99 9.14
N SER A 197 1.67 0.58 9.36
CA SER A 197 0.66 1.42 9.99
C SER A 197 0.94 1.61 11.49
N PRO A 198 0.89 2.86 12.00
CA PRO A 198 1.01 3.13 13.42
C PRO A 198 -0.17 2.49 14.17
N ARG A 199 0.05 2.05 15.41
CA ARG A 199 -0.99 1.55 16.31
C ARG A 199 -0.85 2.27 17.65
N ALA A 200 -1.89 2.27 18.47
CA ALA A 200 -1.81 2.88 19.81
C ALA A 200 -0.63 2.35 20.65
N THR A 201 -0.22 1.09 20.42
CA THR A 201 0.89 0.44 21.14
C THR A 201 2.25 0.55 20.46
N ARG A 202 2.33 0.98 19.19
CA ARG A 202 3.62 1.16 18.49
C ARG A 202 3.58 2.29 17.47
N GLY A 203 4.68 3.02 17.37
CA GLY A 203 4.89 3.96 16.26
C GLY A 203 4.93 3.24 14.91
N ALA A 204 4.73 4.00 13.84
CA ALA A 204 4.95 3.50 12.48
C ALA A 204 6.40 3.02 12.35
N ILE A 205 6.58 1.79 11.85
CA ILE A 205 7.90 1.24 11.55
C ILE A 205 8.34 1.82 10.21
N ALA A 206 9.60 2.25 10.12
CA ALA A 206 10.14 2.72 8.84
C ALA A 206 10.06 1.60 7.79
N ILE A 207 9.72 1.97 6.57
CA ILE A 207 9.34 1.02 5.52
C ILE A 207 10.43 0.02 5.15
N ASN A 208 11.68 0.47 5.18
CA ASN A 208 12.88 -0.36 5.03
C ASN A 208 13.05 -1.37 6.18
N VAL A 209 12.66 -1.01 7.41
CA VAL A 209 12.70 -1.90 8.57
C VAL A 209 11.63 -2.97 8.46
N ALA A 210 10.38 -2.61 8.09
CA ALA A 210 9.31 -3.58 7.88
C ALA A 210 9.64 -4.56 6.73
N ALA A 211 10.23 -4.06 5.64
CA ALA A 211 10.71 -4.90 4.53
C ALA A 211 11.81 -5.88 5.00
N ARG A 212 12.77 -5.39 5.79
CA ARG A 212 13.83 -6.23 6.36
C ARG A 212 13.26 -7.31 7.28
N GLU A 213 12.36 -6.96 8.20
CA GLU A 213 11.70 -7.93 9.09
C GLU A 213 10.98 -9.03 8.30
N LEU A 214 10.28 -8.65 7.22
CA LEU A 214 9.57 -9.61 6.40
C LEU A 214 10.54 -10.58 5.71
N GLN A 215 11.69 -10.08 5.21
CA GLN A 215 12.72 -10.91 4.60
C GLN A 215 13.50 -11.78 5.60
N THR A 216 13.81 -11.25 6.78
CA THR A 216 14.59 -11.95 7.82
C THR A 216 13.74 -12.88 8.68
N SER A 217 12.42 -12.75 8.65
CA SER A 217 11.51 -13.73 9.23
C SER A 217 11.78 -15.13 8.65
N ALA A 218 11.53 -16.17 9.45
CA ALA A 218 11.81 -17.54 9.04
C ALA A 218 11.14 -17.86 7.69
N GLY A 219 11.96 -18.10 6.66
CA GLY A 219 11.53 -18.39 5.27
C GLY A 219 11.08 -17.20 4.43
N GLY A 220 11.21 -15.96 4.92
CA GLY A 220 10.84 -14.75 4.18
C GLY A 220 11.67 -14.54 2.91
N ALA A 221 12.99 -14.73 2.99
CA ALA A 221 13.90 -14.60 1.85
C ALA A 221 13.64 -15.61 0.71
N SER A 222 13.09 -16.79 1.02
CA SER A 222 12.73 -17.82 0.02
C SER A 222 11.26 -17.74 -0.40
N ASN A 223 10.52 -16.77 0.12
CA ASN A 223 9.14 -16.52 -0.25
C ASN A 223 9.08 -15.57 -1.46
N PRO A 224 8.53 -16.02 -2.61
CA PRO A 224 8.49 -15.21 -3.82
C PRO A 224 7.62 -13.96 -3.67
N TYR A 225 6.54 -14.01 -2.90
CA TYR A 225 5.65 -12.87 -2.68
C TYR A 225 6.32 -11.79 -1.82
N VAL A 226 6.99 -12.20 -0.74
CA VAL A 226 7.79 -11.28 0.11
C VAL A 226 8.89 -10.62 -0.70
N THR A 227 9.62 -11.42 -1.50
CA THR A 227 10.68 -10.90 -2.36
C THR A 227 10.13 -9.88 -3.36
N ALA A 228 9.00 -10.18 -4.01
CA ALA A 228 8.39 -9.28 -4.99
C ALA A 228 7.85 -7.99 -4.35
N ILE A 229 7.23 -8.08 -3.16
CA ILE A 229 6.79 -6.91 -2.38
C ILE A 229 7.98 -6.01 -2.06
N VAL A 230 9.08 -6.56 -1.53
CA VAL A 230 10.25 -5.74 -1.18
C VAL A 230 10.91 -5.14 -2.41
N GLN A 231 10.92 -5.84 -3.54
CA GLN A 231 11.44 -5.31 -4.80
C GLN A 231 10.61 -4.13 -5.32
N GLU A 232 9.28 -4.18 -5.21
CA GLU A 232 8.43 -3.08 -5.61
C GLU A 232 8.45 -1.91 -4.61
N MET A 233 8.41 -2.20 -3.31
CA MET A 233 8.43 -1.13 -2.31
C MET A 233 9.81 -0.47 -2.18
N GLY A 234 10.88 -1.19 -2.48
CA GLY A 234 12.25 -0.70 -2.34
C GLY A 234 12.63 -0.37 -0.90
N ILE A 235 13.80 0.25 -0.73
CA ILE A 235 14.28 0.72 0.59
C ILE A 235 13.62 2.06 0.94
N TYR A 236 13.48 2.93 -0.07
CA TYR A 236 12.93 4.27 0.06
C TYR A 236 11.85 4.47 -1.01
N PRO A 237 10.62 3.99 -0.80
CA PRO A 237 9.51 4.23 -1.72
C PRO A 237 9.17 5.72 -1.79
N PRO A 238 8.58 6.17 -2.92
CA PRO A 238 8.00 7.50 -3.04
C PRO A 238 7.08 7.84 -1.87
N GLY A 239 7.12 9.10 -1.41
CA GLY A 239 6.39 9.58 -0.23
C GLY A 239 7.13 9.39 1.09
N THR A 240 8.25 8.64 1.10
CA THR A 240 9.09 8.47 2.30
C THR A 240 9.92 9.73 2.56
N PHE A 241 9.94 10.20 3.81
CA PHE A 241 10.88 11.23 4.23
C PHE A 241 12.26 10.63 4.52
N VAL A 242 13.31 11.34 4.16
CA VAL A 242 14.69 10.90 4.36
C VAL A 242 15.57 12.03 4.88
N LYS A 243 16.60 11.66 5.63
CA LYS A 243 17.71 12.53 6.03
C LYS A 243 18.87 12.31 5.05
N LEU A 244 19.42 13.40 4.54
CA LEU A 244 20.59 13.40 3.67
C LEU A 244 21.87 13.60 4.49
N ARG A 245 23.02 13.22 3.94
CA ARG A 245 24.32 13.32 4.62
C ARG A 245 24.69 14.75 4.99
N ASN A 246 24.36 15.74 4.16
CA ASN A 246 24.53 17.16 4.47
C ASN A 246 23.63 17.69 5.60
N GLY A 247 22.73 16.85 6.13
CA GLY A 247 21.80 17.18 7.20
C GLY A 247 20.43 17.62 6.71
N ASP A 248 20.20 17.80 5.42
CA ASP A 248 18.88 18.21 4.90
C ASP A 248 17.84 17.10 5.05
N THR A 249 16.58 17.50 5.16
CA THR A 249 15.44 16.60 5.11
C THR A 249 14.75 16.74 3.76
N ALA A 250 14.53 15.59 3.12
CA ALA A 250 13.93 15.49 1.79
C ALA A 250 12.78 14.48 1.78
N ILE A 251 11.98 14.49 0.72
CA ILE A 251 10.96 13.48 0.43
C ILE A 251 11.29 12.76 -0.87
N VAL A 252 11.12 11.44 -0.88
CA VAL A 252 11.36 10.62 -2.07
C VAL A 252 10.24 10.83 -3.08
N LEU A 253 10.62 11.10 -4.33
CA LEU A 253 9.68 11.26 -5.44
C LEU A 253 9.67 10.02 -6.34
N ARG A 254 10.84 9.40 -6.55
CA ARG A 254 10.99 8.22 -7.41
C ARG A 254 12.07 7.30 -6.90
N ARG A 255 11.88 6.00 -7.12
CA ARG A 255 12.94 5.00 -6.97
C ARG A 255 14.09 5.30 -7.96
N GLY A 256 15.31 5.10 -7.49
CA GLY A 256 16.54 5.36 -8.25
C GLY A 256 17.00 4.18 -9.10
N ALA A 257 18.16 4.34 -9.75
CA ALA A 257 18.82 3.25 -10.47
C ALA A 257 19.33 2.16 -9.50
N THR A 258 19.72 2.54 -8.28
CA THR A 258 20.05 1.62 -7.19
C THR A 258 19.10 1.82 -6.00
N PRO A 259 18.91 0.81 -5.13
CA PRO A 259 18.00 0.92 -3.99
C PRO A 259 18.30 2.05 -3.00
N ASP A 260 19.55 2.53 -2.94
CA ASP A 260 20.04 3.57 -2.03
C ASP A 260 20.15 4.96 -2.67
N THR A 261 19.78 5.12 -3.94
CA THR A 261 19.88 6.39 -4.69
C THR A 261 18.54 6.92 -5.20
N PRO A 262 17.49 7.02 -4.35
CA PRO A 262 16.20 7.55 -4.79
C PRO A 262 16.32 8.99 -5.27
N LEU A 263 15.46 9.40 -6.21
CA LEU A 263 15.31 10.81 -6.53
C LEU A 263 14.44 11.49 -5.47
N VAL A 264 14.93 12.59 -4.90
CA VAL A 264 14.25 13.27 -3.78
C VAL A 264 14.02 14.76 -4.07
N SER A 265 13.08 15.37 -3.33
CA SER A 265 12.93 16.83 -3.22
C SER A 265 13.36 17.28 -1.83
N THR A 266 14.30 18.20 -1.72
CA THR A 266 14.71 18.80 -0.44
C THR A 266 13.65 19.76 0.07
N LEU A 267 13.33 19.65 1.36
CA LEU A 267 12.23 20.36 2.02
C LEU A 267 12.72 21.27 3.14
N LEU A 268 13.61 20.75 4.00
CA LEU A 268 14.18 21.48 5.13
C LEU A 268 15.70 21.40 5.06
N ARG A 269 16.35 22.51 5.40
CA ARG A 269 17.79 22.56 5.62
C ARG A 269 18.18 21.82 6.90
N ALA A 270 19.48 21.55 7.06
CA ALA A 270 20.02 20.94 8.27
C ALA A 270 19.63 21.62 9.58
N ASP A 271 19.43 22.94 9.58
CA ASP A 271 18.98 23.75 10.72
C ASP A 271 17.46 23.72 10.95
N GLY A 272 16.70 23.00 10.12
CA GLY A 272 15.25 22.90 10.18
C GLY A 272 14.51 24.01 9.43
N THR A 273 15.21 24.96 8.81
CA THR A 273 14.55 26.02 8.02
C THR A 273 13.99 25.46 6.70
N PRO A 274 12.74 25.77 6.33
CA PRO A 274 12.18 25.33 5.05
C PRO A 274 12.88 25.97 3.86
N TYR A 275 13.05 25.20 2.79
CA TYR A 275 13.41 25.76 1.49
C TYR A 275 12.23 26.58 0.94
N LEU A 276 12.50 27.80 0.49
CA LEU A 276 11.49 28.68 -0.14
C LEU A 276 10.85 28.04 -1.37
N MET A 277 11.65 27.30 -2.13
CA MET A 277 11.20 26.40 -3.19
C MET A 277 11.89 25.06 -2.99
N THR A 278 11.10 23.99 -2.96
CA THR A 278 11.64 22.63 -2.91
C THR A 278 12.47 22.39 -4.15
N GLN A 279 13.60 21.69 -4.01
CA GLN A 279 14.54 21.47 -5.10
C GLN A 279 14.70 19.97 -5.32
N ARG A 280 14.70 19.58 -6.59
CA ARG A 280 15.12 18.24 -6.98
C ARG A 280 16.58 18.04 -6.55
N THR A 281 16.84 16.94 -5.87
CA THR A 281 18.17 16.62 -5.33
C THR A 281 18.55 15.21 -5.76
N ASP A 282 19.70 15.10 -6.41
CA ASP A 282 20.27 13.83 -6.84
C ASP A 282 21.05 13.20 -5.67
N THR A 283 20.64 12.00 -5.25
CA THR A 283 21.25 11.27 -4.12
C THR A 283 22.41 10.36 -4.56
N THR A 284 22.77 10.37 -5.85
CA THR A 284 24.03 9.79 -6.31
C THR A 284 25.23 10.64 -5.87
N GLU A 285 25.03 11.95 -5.66
CA GLU A 285 26.02 12.87 -5.13
C GLU A 285 26.43 12.53 -3.67
N PRO A 286 27.74 12.53 -3.33
CA PRO A 286 28.22 12.09 -2.01
C PRO A 286 27.58 12.81 -0.82
N ASP A 287 27.32 14.11 -0.93
CA ASP A 287 26.75 14.95 0.14
C ASP A 287 25.24 14.77 0.30
N HIS A 288 24.58 14.24 -0.73
CA HIS A 288 23.14 14.01 -0.75
C HIS A 288 22.77 12.53 -0.55
N LYS A 289 23.74 11.69 -0.18
CA LYS A 289 23.46 10.29 0.16
C LYS A 289 22.42 10.19 1.27
N VAL A 290 21.43 9.32 1.09
CA VAL A 290 20.43 9.03 2.12
C VAL A 290 21.10 8.31 3.28
N VAL A 291 21.00 8.87 4.48
CA VAL A 291 21.57 8.29 5.70
C VAL A 291 20.52 7.65 6.61
N ALA A 292 19.26 8.10 6.52
CA ALA A 292 18.16 7.52 7.29
C ALA A 292 16.80 7.78 6.63
N ALA A 293 15.86 6.85 6.80
CA ALA A 293 14.43 7.11 6.62
C ALA A 293 13.87 7.78 7.88
N LEU A 294 12.95 8.73 7.70
CA LEU A 294 12.33 9.49 8.78
C LEU A 294 10.84 9.13 8.87
N PRO A 295 10.29 8.91 10.09
CA PRO A 295 8.86 8.81 10.28
C PRO A 295 8.14 10.08 9.84
N ARG A 296 6.98 9.94 9.21
CA ARG A 296 6.13 11.06 8.76
C ARG A 296 5.88 12.10 9.84
N GLY A 297 5.59 11.68 11.07
CA GLY A 297 5.27 12.58 12.18
C GLY A 297 6.39 13.54 12.60
N LEU A 298 7.63 13.35 12.12
CA LEU A 298 8.74 14.27 12.37
C LEU A 298 8.80 15.45 11.40
N VAL A 299 8.03 15.41 10.29
CA VAL A 299 8.03 16.48 9.28
C VAL A 299 6.65 17.11 9.22
N MET A 300 6.49 18.25 9.89
CA MET A 300 5.23 18.99 9.99
C MET A 300 5.07 19.99 8.83
N LEU A 301 5.16 19.48 7.59
CA LEU A 301 4.97 20.28 6.37
C LEU A 301 3.77 19.76 5.56
N THR A 302 2.94 20.70 5.11
CA THR A 302 1.93 20.42 4.08
C THR A 302 2.59 20.59 2.71
N LEU A 303 2.59 19.53 1.89
CA LEU A 303 3.26 19.54 0.60
C LEU A 303 2.26 19.77 -0.53
N ASN A 304 2.63 20.62 -1.49
CA ASN A 304 1.93 20.66 -2.78
C ASN A 304 2.47 19.52 -3.66
N ARG A 305 1.78 18.38 -3.57
CA ARG A 305 2.17 17.11 -4.19
C ARG A 305 2.33 17.20 -5.72
N ARG A 306 1.41 17.89 -6.40
CA ARG A 306 1.48 18.13 -7.85
C ARG A 306 2.75 18.89 -8.21
N ARG A 307 3.01 20.00 -7.51
CA ARG A 307 4.22 20.81 -7.73
C ARG A 307 5.51 20.02 -7.51
N LEU A 308 5.54 19.06 -6.59
CA LEU A 308 6.70 18.19 -6.38
C LEU A 308 6.99 17.29 -7.59
N TYR A 309 5.94 16.78 -8.26
CA TYR A 309 6.11 15.92 -9.44
C TYR A 309 6.38 16.73 -10.71
N ASP A 310 5.82 17.93 -10.85
CA ASP A 310 6.14 18.83 -11.97
C ASP A 310 7.64 19.19 -12.01
N GLN A 311 8.35 19.17 -10.85
CA GLN A 311 9.79 19.39 -10.76
C GLN A 311 10.65 18.23 -11.28
N VAL A 312 10.09 17.04 -11.45
CA VAL A 312 10.84 15.82 -11.80
C VAL A 312 11.00 15.67 -13.31
N GLU A 313 10.09 16.27 -14.09
CA GLU A 313 10.06 16.14 -15.55
C GLU A 313 10.60 17.37 -16.30
N ALA A 314 11.00 18.42 -15.57
CA ALA A 314 11.78 19.55 -16.07
C ALA A 314 13.29 19.26 -16.00
#